data_AF-A0A9P1GAV7-F1
#
_entry.id   AF-A0A9P1GAV7-F1
#
_cell.length_a   1.000
_cell.length_b   1.000
_cell.length_c   1.000
_cell.angle_alpha   90.00
_cell.angle_beta   90.00
_cell.angle_gamma   90.00
#
_symmetry.space_group_name_H-M   'P 1'
#
loop_
_entity.id
_entity.type
_entity.pdbx_description
1 polymer ?
#
loop_
_entity_poly.entity_id
_entity_poly.type
_entity_poly.pdbx_seq_one_letter_code
_entity_poly.pdbx_strand_id
1 'polypeptide(L)'
;MPGDPSLAALWEMEPSIRVASCESACLTKWANTRLIGVASTGAMSLNIKVLELLAEWWAKQVDMPQAIPIDKLRDQVVEWRTLMGFPTDHGAIASDSWGLKRLLSYGLRRWLAGAR
;
A
#
# COMPACT_ATOMS: atom_id res chain seq x y z
N MET A 1 6.53 14.30 11.03
CA MET A 1 6.90 15.57 11.68
C MET A 1 6.05 16.68 11.07
N PRO A 2 5.90 17.88 11.69
CA PRO A 2 5.25 18.98 10.98
C PRO A 2 6.07 19.30 9.72
N GLY A 3 5.51 19.00 8.55
CA GLY A 3 6.14 19.22 7.23
C GLY A 3 6.35 17.98 6.35
N ASP A 4 6.21 16.76 6.86
CA ASP A 4 6.30 15.57 6.01
C ASP A 4 5.00 15.37 5.19
N PRO A 5 5.08 15.04 3.89
CA PRO A 5 3.90 14.72 3.09
C PRO A 5 3.16 13.50 3.66
N SER A 6 1.82 13.46 3.48
CA SER A 6 1.02 12.28 3.79
C SER A 6 1.46 11.10 2.91
N LEU A 7 1.18 9.87 3.35
CA LEU A 7 1.46 8.69 2.54
C LEU A 7 0.66 8.72 1.24
N ALA A 8 -0.57 9.23 1.30
CA ALA A 8 -1.38 9.48 0.12
C ALA A 8 -0.69 10.40 -0.90
N ALA A 9 -0.11 11.51 -0.43
CA ALA A 9 0.64 12.43 -1.28
C ALA A 9 1.91 11.76 -1.83
N LEU A 10 2.63 10.98 -1.02
CA LEU A 10 3.80 10.22 -1.49
C LEU A 10 3.44 9.25 -2.62
N TRP A 11 2.31 8.56 -2.52
CA TRP A 11 1.82 7.67 -3.59
C TRP A 11 1.39 8.42 -4.85
N GLU A 12 0.78 9.60 -4.73
CA GLU A 12 0.37 10.42 -5.88
C GLU A 12 1.58 11.01 -6.63
N MET A 13 2.61 11.45 -5.88
CA MET A 13 3.81 12.05 -6.44
C MET A 13 4.72 11.03 -7.14
N GLU A 14 4.63 9.75 -6.78
CA GLU A 14 5.45 8.68 -7.38
C GLU A 14 4.95 8.31 -8.79
N PRO A 15 5.72 8.60 -9.86
CA PRO A 15 5.24 8.46 -11.24
C PRO A 15 4.83 7.03 -11.58
N SER A 16 5.56 6.02 -11.07
CA SER A 16 5.26 4.61 -11.36
C SER A 16 3.92 4.16 -10.77
N ILE A 17 3.60 4.65 -9.57
CA ILE A 17 2.32 4.38 -8.90
C ILE A 17 1.20 5.13 -9.64
N ARG A 18 1.42 6.40 -9.99
CA ARG A 18 0.43 7.22 -10.68
C ARG A 18 0.02 6.63 -12.03
N VAL A 19 0.99 6.30 -12.88
CA VAL A 19 0.73 5.68 -14.20
C VAL A 19 -0.03 4.36 -14.03
N ALA A 20 0.47 3.48 -13.16
CA ALA A 20 -0.16 2.19 -12.88
C ALA A 20 -1.61 2.31 -12.37
N SER A 21 -1.88 3.35 -11.58
CA SER A 21 -3.18 3.58 -10.98
C SER A 21 -4.17 4.24 -11.94
N CYS A 22 -3.71 5.10 -12.86
CA CYS A 22 -4.56 5.65 -13.91
C CYS A 22 -5.14 4.57 -14.83
N GLU A 23 -4.39 3.49 -15.07
CA GLU A 23 -4.83 2.35 -15.89
C GLU A 23 -5.89 1.48 -15.20
N SER A 24 -5.83 1.38 -13.86
CA SER A 24 -6.55 0.35 -13.10
C SER A 24 -7.52 0.91 -12.05
N ALA A 25 -7.46 2.20 -11.76
CA ALA A 25 -8.13 2.87 -10.65
C ALA A 25 -7.92 2.20 -9.28
N CYS A 26 -6.85 1.41 -9.13
CA CYS A 26 -6.49 0.66 -7.93
C CYS A 26 -5.03 0.93 -7.58
N LEU A 27 -4.75 0.98 -6.28
CA LEU A 27 -3.40 1.17 -5.77
C LEU A 27 -2.60 -0.15 -5.77
N THR A 28 -3.28 -1.29 -5.60
CA THR A 28 -2.67 -2.61 -5.60
C THR A 28 -2.87 -3.36 -6.92
N LYS A 29 -1.81 -4.03 -7.38
CA LYS A 29 -1.80 -4.91 -8.55
C LYS A 29 -1.71 -6.37 -8.14
N TRP A 30 -2.47 -7.21 -8.83
CA TRP A 30 -2.53 -8.66 -8.60
C TRP A 30 -2.34 -9.39 -9.92
N ALA A 31 -1.67 -10.54 -9.89
CA ALA A 31 -1.38 -11.30 -11.12
C ALA A 31 -2.64 -11.73 -11.89
N ASN A 32 -3.75 -11.98 -11.18
CA ASN A 32 -5.09 -12.17 -11.73
C ASN A 32 -6.14 -12.02 -10.63
N THR A 33 -7.42 -12.01 -11.03
CA THR A 33 -8.57 -11.83 -10.12
C THR A 33 -8.70 -12.89 -9.03
N ARG A 34 -8.25 -14.13 -9.27
CA ARG A 34 -8.28 -15.22 -8.27
C ARG A 34 -7.23 -15.06 -7.18
N LEU A 35 -6.22 -14.24 -7.41
CA LEU A 35 -5.10 -14.01 -6.50
C LEU A 35 -5.22 -12.68 -5.73
N ILE A 36 -6.33 -11.95 -5.88
CA ILE A 36 -6.56 -10.72 -5.13
C ILE A 36 -6.54 -11.02 -3.62
N GLY A 37 -5.69 -10.30 -2.89
CA GLY A 37 -5.53 -10.46 -1.44
C GLY A 37 -4.65 -11.63 -1.00
N VAL A 38 -4.07 -12.41 -1.93
CA VAL A 38 -3.16 -13.51 -1.63
C VAL A 38 -1.72 -12.98 -1.56
N ALA A 39 -1.22 -12.82 -0.33
CA ALA A 39 0.14 -12.33 -0.12
C ALA A 39 1.19 -13.36 -0.53
N SER A 40 2.09 -12.96 -1.43
CA SER A 40 3.21 -13.77 -1.92
C SER A 40 4.36 -12.85 -2.33
N THR A 41 5.56 -13.40 -2.55
CA THR A 41 6.70 -12.61 -3.04
C THR A 41 6.42 -12.03 -4.44
N GLY A 42 5.72 -12.77 -5.30
CA GLY A 42 5.29 -12.27 -6.62
C GLY A 42 4.25 -11.15 -6.51
N ALA A 43 3.33 -11.22 -5.55
CA ALA A 43 2.41 -10.12 -5.29
C ALA A 43 3.16 -8.90 -4.72
N MET A 44 4.17 -9.09 -3.88
CA MET A 44 5.01 -7.98 -3.40
C MET A 44 5.79 -7.30 -4.53
N SER A 45 6.37 -8.06 -5.47
CA SER A 45 7.14 -7.47 -6.56
C SER A 45 6.28 -6.60 -7.48
N LEU A 46 5.03 -6.97 -7.72
CA LEU A 46 4.06 -6.16 -8.47
C LEU A 46 3.69 -4.85 -7.76
N ASN A 47 3.89 -4.77 -6.45
CA ASN A 47 3.49 -3.64 -5.60
C ASN A 47 4.68 -2.96 -4.91
N ILE A 48 5.91 -3.21 -5.37
CA ILE A 48 7.12 -2.91 -4.60
C ILE A 48 7.23 -1.42 -4.25
N LYS A 49 6.96 -0.52 -5.20
CA LYS A 49 7.05 0.93 -4.96
C LYS A 49 6.03 1.43 -3.93
N VAL A 50 4.81 0.93 -4.00
CA VAL A 50 3.77 1.27 -3.01
C VAL A 50 4.18 0.78 -1.62
N LEU A 51 4.76 -0.43 -1.54
CA LEU A 51 5.20 -1.04 -0.28
C LEU A 51 6.47 -0.39 0.30
N GLU A 52 7.40 0.08 -0.53
CA GLU A 52 8.59 0.83 -0.11
C GLU A 52 8.19 2.12 0.61
N LEU A 53 7.36 2.95 -0.04
CA LEU A 53 6.87 4.20 0.55
C LEU A 53 6.05 3.95 1.81
N LEU A 54 5.21 2.92 1.80
CA LEU A 54 4.42 2.51 2.96
C LEU A 54 5.31 2.09 4.13
N ALA A 55 6.34 1.27 3.87
CA ALA A 55 7.25 0.78 4.89
C ALA A 55 8.06 1.93 5.50
N GLU A 56 8.59 2.84 4.67
CA GLU A 56 9.34 4.01 5.14
C GLU A 56 8.46 4.95 5.97
N TRP A 57 7.26 5.26 5.50
CA TRP A 57 6.29 6.08 6.22
C TRP A 57 5.89 5.47 7.56
N TRP A 58 5.71 4.15 7.61
CA TRP A 58 5.31 3.47 8.84
C TRP A 58 6.47 3.34 9.83
N ALA A 59 7.67 3.00 9.36
CA ALA A 59 8.85 2.86 10.19
C ALA A 59 9.19 4.13 10.97
N LYS A 60 8.91 5.32 10.40
CA LYS A 60 9.09 6.61 11.08
C LYS A 60 8.15 6.84 12.28
N GLN A 61 7.10 6.04 12.42
CA GLN A 61 6.08 6.20 13.47
C GLN A 61 6.22 5.18 14.60
N VAL A 62 7.08 4.18 14.45
CA VAL A 62 7.13 3.03 15.35
C VAL A 62 8.58 2.62 15.62
N ASP A 63 8.90 2.39 16.90
CA ASP A 63 10.27 2.01 17.30
C ASP A 63 10.60 0.54 16.98
N MET A 64 9.56 -0.28 16.82
CA MET A 64 9.70 -1.70 16.51
C MET A 64 8.83 -2.13 15.33
N PRO A 65 9.25 -3.14 14.57
CA PRO A 65 8.49 -3.64 13.44
C PRO A 65 7.12 -4.19 13.88
N GLN A 66 6.05 -3.58 13.38
CA GLN A 66 4.69 -3.96 13.73
C GLN A 66 3.73 -3.78 12.55
N ALA A 67 2.59 -4.49 12.60
CA ALA A 67 1.55 -4.36 11.59
C ALA A 67 0.84 -3.00 11.67
N ILE A 68 0.43 -2.47 10.52
CA ILE A 68 -0.29 -1.19 10.45
C ILE A 68 -1.76 -1.42 10.81
N PRO A 69 -2.35 -0.58 11.68
CA PRO A 69 -3.80 -0.54 11.90
C PRO A 69 -4.55 -0.33 10.57
N ILE A 70 -5.64 -1.05 10.36
CA ILE A 70 -6.33 -1.03 9.05
C ILE A 70 -6.95 0.35 8.77
N ASP A 71 -7.43 1.04 9.80
CA ASP A 71 -8.11 2.33 9.62
C ASP A 71 -7.13 3.42 9.17
N LYS A 72 -5.90 3.42 9.72
CA LYS A 72 -4.82 4.29 9.22
C LYS A 72 -4.54 4.09 7.72
N LEU A 73 -4.57 2.84 7.24
CA LEU A 73 -4.39 2.55 5.81
C LEU A 73 -5.59 3.01 4.99
N ARG A 74 -6.81 2.78 5.48
CA ARG A 74 -8.04 3.22 4.80
C ARG A 74 -8.07 4.73 4.62
N ASP A 75 -7.71 5.49 5.65
CA ASP A 75 -7.66 6.95 5.58
C ASP A 75 -6.72 7.42 4.46
N GLN A 76 -5.53 6.82 4.38
CA GLN A 76 -4.55 7.16 3.34
C GLN A 76 -5.00 6.70 1.94
N VAL A 77 -5.67 5.56 1.80
CA VAL A 77 -6.22 5.10 0.52
C VAL A 77 -7.36 6.03 0.06
N VAL A 78 -8.24 6.47 0.96
CA VAL A 78 -9.32 7.41 0.65
C VAL A 78 -8.77 8.77 0.23
N GLU A 79 -7.80 9.30 0.98
CA GLU A 79 -7.11 10.55 0.65
C GLU A 79 -6.44 10.45 -0.72
N TRP A 80 -5.71 9.35 -0.98
CA TRP A 80 -5.05 9.12 -2.26
C TRP A 80 -6.03 9.06 -3.44
N ARG A 81 -7.16 8.36 -3.29
CA ARG A 81 -8.20 8.32 -4.34
C ARG A 81 -8.76 9.71 -4.63
N THR A 82 -8.91 10.52 -3.58
CA THR A 82 -9.38 11.91 -3.69
C THR A 82 -8.37 12.76 -4.47
N LEU A 83 -7.07 12.64 -4.15
CA LEU A 83 -6.00 13.33 -4.88
C LEU A 83 -5.91 12.91 -6.35
N MET A 84 -6.14 11.64 -6.65
CA MET A 84 -6.17 11.10 -8.02
C MET A 84 -7.45 11.43 -8.79
N GLY A 85 -8.47 12.00 -8.14
CA GLY A 85 -9.77 12.29 -8.75
C GLY A 85 -10.60 11.04 -9.07
N PHE A 86 -10.34 9.92 -8.40
CA PHE A 86 -11.11 8.69 -8.60
C PHE A 86 -12.45 8.73 -7.85
N PRO A 87 -13.52 8.12 -8.40
CA PRO A 87 -14.79 8.02 -7.69
C PRO A 87 -14.63 7.20 -6.41
N THR A 88 -15.50 7.50 -5.43
CA THR A 88 -15.56 6.73 -4.19
C THR A 88 -16.05 5.32 -4.51
N ASP A 89 -15.19 4.33 -4.26
CA ASP A 89 -15.48 2.91 -4.46
C ASP A 89 -15.05 2.16 -3.19
N HIS A 90 -16.04 1.75 -2.39
CA HIS A 90 -15.79 1.03 -1.14
C HIS A 90 -15.14 -0.33 -1.35
N GLY A 91 -15.40 -0.99 -2.49
CA GLY A 91 -14.77 -2.26 -2.86
C GLY A 91 -13.29 -2.07 -3.14
N ALA A 92 -12.94 -1.08 -3.97
CA ALA A 92 -11.55 -0.74 -4.27
C ALA A 92 -10.79 -0.29 -3.01
N ILE A 93 -11.40 0.60 -2.20
CA ILE A 93 -10.80 1.06 -0.93
C ILE A 93 -10.52 -0.13 -0.01
N ALA A 94 -11.48 -1.03 0.16
CA ALA A 94 -11.31 -2.21 1.00
C ALA A 94 -10.23 -3.16 0.45
N SER A 95 -10.26 -3.43 -0.86
CA SER A 95 -9.29 -4.29 -1.54
C SER A 95 -7.86 -3.77 -1.38
N ASP A 96 -7.63 -2.49 -1.69
CA ASP A 96 -6.30 -1.87 -1.59
C ASP A 96 -5.80 -1.81 -0.15
N SER A 97 -6.64 -1.37 0.80
CA SER A 97 -6.26 -1.25 2.21
C SER A 97 -5.86 -2.60 2.81
N TRP A 98 -6.65 -3.66 2.55
CA TRP A 98 -6.33 -5.01 3.02
C TRP A 98 -5.16 -5.61 2.26
N GLY A 99 -5.05 -5.35 0.95
CA GLY A 99 -3.93 -5.77 0.11
C GLY A 99 -2.60 -5.27 0.65
N LEU A 100 -2.48 -3.96 0.86
CA LEU A 100 -1.30 -3.33 1.43
C LEU A 100 -0.94 -3.88 2.80
N LYS A 101 -1.93 -3.97 3.71
CA LYS A 101 -1.71 -4.52 5.05
C LYS A 101 -1.15 -5.93 5.00
N ARG A 102 -1.75 -6.80 4.16
CA ARG A 102 -1.34 -8.21 4.05
C ARG A 102 0.04 -8.34 3.43
N LEU A 103 0.33 -7.60 2.37
CA LEU A 103 1.63 -7.64 1.68
C LEU A 103 2.76 -7.16 2.58
N LEU A 104 2.59 -6.01 3.25
CA LEU A 104 3.59 -5.51 4.18
C LEU A 104 3.79 -6.47 5.36
N SER A 105 2.70 -6.98 5.94
CA SER A 105 2.79 -7.93 7.07
C SER A 105 3.46 -9.24 6.65
N TYR A 106 3.24 -9.70 5.41
CA TYR A 106 3.91 -10.87 4.86
C TYR A 106 5.41 -10.63 4.70
N GLY A 107 5.81 -9.50 4.11
CA GLY A 107 7.22 -9.09 4.01
C GLY A 107 7.89 -9.00 5.37
N LEU A 108 7.22 -8.34 6.33
CA LEU A 108 7.73 -8.18 7.68
C LEU A 108 7.97 -9.51 8.39
N ARG A 109 6.99 -10.43 8.35
CA ARG A 109 7.13 -11.77 8.96
C ARG A 109 8.27 -12.56 8.35
N ARG A 110 8.46 -12.47 7.02
CA ARG A 110 9.58 -13.14 6.35
C ARG A 110 10.92 -12.58 6.79
N TRP A 111 11.04 -11.25 6.86
CA TRP A 111 12.24 -10.59 7.32
C TRP A 111 12.59 -10.96 8.76
N LEU A 112 11.60 -10.94 9.67
CA LEU A 112 11.79 -11.36 11.07
C LEU A 112 12.15 -12.85 11.21
N ALA A 113 11.70 -13.70 10.29
CA ALA A 113 12.08 -15.11 10.23
C ALA A 113 13.49 -15.33 9.62
N GLY A 114 14.22 -14.28 9.29
CA GLY A 114 15.58 -14.35 8.74
C GLY A 114 15.65 -14.62 7.24
N ALA A 115 14.53 -14.55 6.51
CA ALA A 115 14.56 -14.60 5.06
C ALA A 115 15.17 -13.30 4.51
N ARG A 116 16.30 -13.42 3.81
CA ARG A 116 16.96 -12.34 3.06
C ARG A 116 16.65 -12.49 1.58
#